data_AF-A0A970LV88-F1
#
_entry.id   AF-A0A970LV88-F1
#
_cell.length_a   1.000
_cell.length_b   1.000
_cell.length_c   1.000
_cell.angle_alpha   90.00
_cell.angle_beta   90.00
_cell.angle_gamma   90.00
#
_symmetry.space_group_name_H-M   'P 1'
#
loop_
_entity.id
_entity.type
_entity.pdbx_description
1 polymer ?
#
loop_
_entity_poly.entity_id
_entity_poly.type
_entity_poly.pdbx_seq_one_letter_code
_entity_poly.pdbx_strand_id
1 'polypeptide(L)'
;MKHKDENFEQKLQQNISVFDKVGLPPHKRRQLAQDIIKNQPKLGKRKPFYATPEFKRALSTAACLIIALTLIFTFIINENNRINQIKRRTLGGYGIGSGIKKPISGKQDGSYEISNAEEISAETSQSGADETEDEINQECSVEEEPDGTSYLKGNPADGQLYGIEVNDNSNIDFLSYVVCNFLDSSYDTPVISRAEVKVTSKGKPVSNVSVYGLDGNGKTIAVARTDAKGIAYLYGGLFDNPGKTIAMVNSLGKSVPVVDGKADIETSDNAMSLKTANIMFVFDTSPEMEESLNYFKTHFSGIIDELSETTAVKPKFSFNAAYNDGTANTPIMMFTAEEYLIASKMNQVASINRSPASLDKILTESINKQNWEEDAAKVYVLVLGSSVDISEETITGIQSALEEAQRLGIRLIPVVADGDLFSQNSSLYRLLAASTGGTAVFIADSSLIRPEDSDVNGVTAEKLDKLLCRIIKYYILPR
;
A
#
# COMPACT_ATOMS: atom_id res chain seq x y z
N MET A 1 6.79 28.84 38.88
CA MET A 1 6.86 28.93 37.40
C MET A 1 8.32 29.20 37.03
N LYS A 2 8.96 28.54 36.06
CA LYS A 2 8.56 27.39 35.23
C LYS A 2 9.67 26.32 35.35
N HIS A 3 9.40 25.16 35.95
CA HIS A 3 9.98 23.95 35.40
C HIS A 3 9.18 23.69 34.12
N LYS A 4 9.82 23.78 32.94
CA LYS A 4 9.31 23.05 31.79
C LYS A 4 9.46 21.57 32.12
N ASP A 5 8.47 20.76 31.78
CA ASP A 5 8.60 19.31 31.91
C ASP A 5 9.71 18.84 30.95
N GLU A 6 10.88 18.52 31.49
CA GLU A 6 12.01 17.99 30.70
C GLU A 6 11.59 16.67 30.02
N ASN A 7 10.70 15.92 30.66
CA ASN A 7 10.04 14.73 30.12
C ASN A 7 9.17 15.06 28.88
N PHE A 8 8.50 16.22 28.86
CA PHE A 8 7.70 16.67 27.72
C PHE A 8 8.58 17.14 26.56
N GLU A 9 9.57 18.00 26.80
CA GLU A 9 10.46 18.47 25.72
C GLU A 9 11.34 17.32 25.19
N GLN A 10 11.78 16.36 26.00
CA GLN A 10 12.48 15.16 25.52
C GLN A 10 11.58 14.30 24.61
N LYS A 11 10.35 14.01 25.01
CA LYS A 11 9.36 13.31 24.16
C LYS A 11 9.04 14.09 22.90
N LEU A 12 8.96 15.41 22.99
CA LEU A 12 8.69 16.29 21.86
C LEU A 12 9.83 16.23 20.84
N GLN A 13 11.08 16.30 21.27
CA GLN A 13 12.24 16.14 20.39
C GLN A 13 12.33 14.73 19.80
N GLN A 14 12.05 13.69 20.60
CA GLN A 14 12.00 12.31 20.11
C GLN A 14 10.93 12.14 19.01
N ASN A 15 9.72 12.66 19.23
CA ASN A 15 8.64 12.62 18.24
C ASN A 15 8.97 13.47 17.00
N ILE A 16 9.52 14.67 17.15
CA ILE A 16 9.98 15.52 16.03
C ILE A 16 10.96 14.74 15.13
N SER A 17 11.92 14.01 15.72
CA SER A 17 12.89 13.20 14.96
C SER A 17 12.30 12.04 14.14
N VAL A 18 11.04 11.65 14.40
CA VAL A 18 10.29 10.70 13.55
C VAL A 18 9.77 11.40 12.29
N PHE A 19 9.33 12.65 12.41
CA PHE A 19 8.79 13.47 11.31
C PHE A 19 9.86 14.12 10.44
N ASP A 20 11.08 14.27 10.95
CA ASP A 20 12.23 14.75 10.16
C ASP A 20 12.44 13.91 8.89
N LYS A 21 12.19 12.59 8.96
CA LYS A 21 12.26 11.64 7.84
C LYS A 21 11.11 11.76 6.83
N VAL A 22 10.09 12.53 7.16
CA VAL A 22 8.91 12.81 6.34
C VAL A 22 9.00 14.25 5.79
N GLY A 23 10.13 14.95 6.04
CA GLY A 23 10.43 16.29 5.53
C GLY A 23 9.46 17.40 5.98
N LEU A 24 8.63 17.13 6.99
CA LEU A 24 7.55 18.03 7.40
C LEU A 24 8.07 19.43 7.81
N PRO A 25 7.21 20.45 7.81
CA PRO A 25 7.58 21.80 8.25
C PRO A 25 7.97 21.82 9.74
N PRO A 26 8.94 22.61 10.22
CA PRO A 26 9.33 22.61 11.63
C PRO A 26 8.17 22.92 12.60
N HIS A 27 7.25 23.83 12.22
CA HIS A 27 6.06 24.13 13.00
C HIS A 27 5.06 22.96 12.99
N LYS A 28 4.73 22.37 11.83
CA LYS A 28 3.82 21.20 11.73
C LYS A 28 4.42 19.96 12.41
N ARG A 29 5.73 19.72 12.31
CA ARG A 29 6.46 18.71 13.12
C ARG A 29 6.22 18.92 14.60
N ARG A 30 6.42 20.15 15.09
CA ARG A 30 6.26 20.49 16.51
C ARG A 30 4.80 20.40 16.96
N GLN A 31 3.85 20.78 16.11
CA GLN A 31 2.41 20.66 16.37
C GLN A 31 1.99 19.19 16.44
N LEU A 32 2.25 18.40 15.38
CA LEU A 32 1.95 16.97 15.30
C LEU A 32 2.61 16.18 16.45
N ALA A 33 3.86 16.51 16.79
CA ALA A 33 4.56 15.93 17.93
C ALA A 33 3.97 16.33 19.29
N GLN A 34 3.47 17.56 19.45
CA GLN A 34 2.72 17.98 20.65
C GLN A 34 1.37 17.27 20.72
N ASP A 35 0.66 17.16 19.59
CA ASP A 35 -0.68 16.59 19.53
C ASP A 35 -0.63 15.08 19.76
N ILE A 36 0.45 14.38 19.38
CA ILE A 36 0.75 13.03 19.86
C ILE A 36 0.91 12.97 21.38
N ILE A 37 1.53 13.96 22.03
CA ILE A 37 1.72 13.96 23.48
C ILE A 37 0.43 14.33 24.23
N LYS A 38 -0.45 15.15 23.62
CA LYS A 38 -1.79 15.51 24.14
C LYS A 38 -2.82 14.38 23.94
N ASN A 39 -2.84 13.82 22.73
CA ASN A 39 -3.85 12.87 22.23
C ASN A 39 -3.38 11.41 22.31
N GLN A 40 -2.16 11.15 22.79
CA GLN A 40 -1.78 9.82 23.28
C GLN A 40 -2.90 9.35 24.21
N PRO A 41 -3.54 8.20 23.95
CA PRO A 41 -4.59 7.69 24.82
C PRO A 41 -4.06 7.56 26.25
N LYS A 42 -4.96 7.54 27.24
CA LYS A 42 -4.61 7.33 28.66
C LYS A 42 -4.20 5.87 28.93
N LEU A 43 -3.17 5.40 28.23
CA LEU A 43 -2.46 4.12 28.34
C LEU A 43 -1.72 3.95 29.68
N GLY A 44 -1.77 4.97 30.55
CA GLY A 44 -1.43 4.83 31.95
C GLY A 44 -2.26 3.73 32.63
N LYS A 45 -1.58 2.62 32.96
CA LYS A 45 -2.08 1.45 33.73
C LYS A 45 -2.68 0.27 32.96
N ARG A 46 -2.24 -0.01 31.73
CA ARG A 46 -2.04 -1.42 31.31
C ARG A 46 -0.56 -1.67 31.03
N LYS A 47 0.03 -2.66 31.71
CA LYS A 47 1.34 -3.20 31.29
C LYS A 47 1.13 -3.85 29.92
N PRO A 48 2.13 -3.82 29.00
CA PRO A 48 2.05 -4.59 27.78
C PRO A 48 1.81 -6.06 28.12
N PHE A 49 0.92 -6.73 27.38
CA PHE A 49 0.45 -8.08 27.69
C PHE A 49 1.61 -9.09 27.81
N TYR A 50 2.66 -8.87 27.01
CA TYR A 50 3.92 -9.64 26.99
C TYR A 50 4.73 -9.58 28.31
N ALA A 51 4.43 -8.64 29.20
CA ALA A 51 5.11 -8.43 30.48
C ALA A 51 4.38 -9.05 31.69
N THR A 52 3.28 -9.79 31.49
CA THR A 52 2.62 -10.50 32.60
C THR A 52 3.32 -11.83 32.94
N PRO A 53 3.26 -12.29 34.21
CA PRO A 53 3.73 -13.63 34.58
C PRO A 53 3.01 -14.75 33.83
N GLU A 54 1.73 -14.57 33.51
CA GLU A 54 0.93 -15.52 32.72
C GLU A 54 1.47 -15.65 31.30
N PHE A 55 1.79 -14.54 30.62
CA PHE A 55 2.33 -14.60 29.26
C PHE A 55 3.69 -15.30 29.21
N LYS A 56 4.58 -15.00 30.17
CA LYS A 56 5.89 -15.68 30.25
C LYS A 56 5.76 -17.18 30.53
N ARG A 57 4.75 -17.60 31.31
CA ARG A 57 4.40 -19.02 31.48
C ARG A 57 3.85 -19.62 30.19
N ALA A 58 2.91 -18.96 29.52
CA ALA A 58 2.34 -19.43 28.26
C ALA A 58 3.41 -19.62 27.17
N LEU A 59 4.35 -18.68 27.04
CA LEU A 59 5.47 -18.78 26.11
C LEU A 59 6.40 -19.96 26.44
N SER A 60 6.68 -20.19 27.73
CA SER A 60 7.45 -21.35 28.18
C SER A 60 6.72 -22.67 27.90
N THR A 61 5.41 -22.74 28.12
CA THR A 61 4.60 -23.93 27.83
C THR A 61 4.54 -24.21 26.32
N ALA A 62 4.39 -23.16 25.50
CA ALA A 62 4.42 -23.26 24.04
C ALA A 62 5.78 -23.75 23.53
N ALA A 63 6.90 -23.23 24.05
CA ALA A 63 8.23 -23.72 23.72
C ALA A 63 8.41 -25.21 24.07
N CYS A 64 7.97 -25.63 25.26
CA CYS A 64 7.97 -27.05 25.65
C CYS A 64 7.07 -27.91 24.74
N LEU A 65 5.92 -27.40 24.30
CA LEU A 65 5.02 -28.08 23.35
C LEU A 65 5.65 -28.22 21.96
N ILE A 66 6.34 -27.19 21.45
CA ILE A 66 7.07 -27.23 20.17
C ILE A 66 8.23 -28.23 20.25
N ILE A 67 8.97 -28.28 21.36
CA ILE A 67 10.02 -29.28 21.60
C ILE A 67 9.42 -30.70 21.66
N ALA A 68 8.30 -30.89 22.38
CA ALA A 68 7.63 -32.18 22.44
C ALA A 68 7.11 -32.64 21.06
N LEU A 69 6.49 -31.74 20.29
CA LEU A 69 5.97 -32.02 18.95
C LEU A 69 7.10 -32.32 17.96
N THR A 70 8.21 -31.59 17.99
CA THR A 70 9.37 -31.88 17.12
C THR A 70 10.06 -33.19 17.48
N LEU A 71 10.14 -33.57 18.76
CA LEU A 71 10.61 -34.89 19.19
C LEU A 71 9.66 -36.01 18.73
N ILE A 72 8.34 -35.84 18.88
CA ILE A 72 7.32 -36.79 18.40
C ILE A 72 7.39 -36.94 16.86
N PHE A 73 7.50 -35.84 16.13
CA PHE A 73 7.61 -35.86 14.67
C PHE A 73 8.90 -36.53 14.19
N THR A 74 10.02 -36.28 14.88
CA THR A 74 11.30 -36.97 14.63
C THR A 74 11.20 -38.48 14.91
N PHE A 75 10.52 -38.88 15.98
CA PHE A 75 10.27 -40.29 16.30
C PHE A 75 9.38 -40.96 15.23
N ILE A 76 8.30 -40.31 14.81
CA ILE A 76 7.40 -40.79 13.75
C ILE A 76 8.13 -40.92 12.40
N ILE A 77 9.01 -39.97 12.04
CA ILE A 77 9.85 -40.06 10.84
C ILE A 77 10.81 -41.25 10.95
N ASN A 78 11.49 -41.41 12.10
CA ASN A 78 12.47 -42.47 12.29
C ASN A 78 11.81 -43.87 12.23
N GLU A 79 10.67 -44.06 12.90
CA GLU A 79 9.98 -45.36 12.89
C GLU A 79 9.28 -45.62 11.54
N ASN A 80 8.78 -44.60 10.83
CA ASN A 80 8.35 -44.77 9.43
C ASN A 80 9.52 -45.17 8.51
N ASN A 81 10.71 -44.60 8.69
CA ASN A 81 11.90 -45.01 7.95
C ASN A 81 12.30 -46.46 8.28
N ARG A 82 12.17 -46.88 9.55
CA ARG A 82 12.40 -48.25 10.00
C ARG A 82 11.39 -49.24 9.40
N ILE A 83 10.09 -48.90 9.43
CA ILE A 83 9.02 -49.65 8.76
C ILE A 83 9.25 -49.73 7.25
N ASN A 84 9.72 -48.66 6.62
CA ASN A 84 10.04 -48.64 5.19
C ASN A 84 11.30 -49.46 4.85
N GLN A 85 12.31 -49.53 5.72
CA GLN A 85 13.42 -50.48 5.57
C GLN A 85 12.96 -51.93 5.70
N ILE A 86 12.04 -52.23 6.62
CA ILE A 86 11.43 -53.56 6.77
C ILE A 86 10.62 -53.93 5.52
N LYS A 87 9.74 -53.03 5.03
CA LYS A 87 8.97 -53.22 3.79
C LYS A 87 9.86 -53.42 2.56
N ARG A 88 10.96 -52.67 2.44
CA ARG A 88 11.95 -52.87 1.36
C ARG A 88 12.70 -54.21 1.42
N ARG A 89 12.67 -54.91 2.57
CA ARG A 89 13.19 -56.28 2.71
C ARG A 89 12.13 -57.37 2.48
N THR A 90 10.84 -57.05 2.50
CA THR A 90 9.75 -58.04 2.33
C THR A 90 8.96 -57.92 1.01
N LEU A 91 9.01 -56.79 0.32
CA LEU A 91 8.31 -56.54 -0.96
C LEU A 91 9.24 -56.61 -2.19
N GLY A 92 10.31 -57.39 -2.11
CA GLY A 92 11.17 -57.73 -3.26
C GLY A 92 10.55 -58.79 -4.18
N GLY A 93 9.28 -58.65 -4.56
CA GLY A 93 8.57 -59.62 -5.40
C GLY A 93 7.14 -59.24 -5.75
N TYR A 94 6.75 -59.55 -6.99
CA TYR A 94 5.44 -59.30 -7.63
C TYR A 94 5.04 -57.83 -7.90
N GLY A 95 4.26 -57.66 -8.97
CA GLY A 95 3.74 -56.39 -9.48
C GLY A 95 2.31 -56.57 -10.03
N ILE A 96 1.94 -55.82 -11.09
CA ILE A 96 0.53 -55.58 -11.56
C ILE A 96 -0.17 -54.57 -10.62
N GLY A 97 -1.04 -53.64 -11.04
CA GLY A 97 -1.52 -53.24 -12.38
C GLY A 97 -2.97 -52.68 -12.30
N SER A 98 -3.38 -51.82 -13.24
CA SER A 98 -4.65 -51.00 -13.20
C SER A 98 -4.66 -49.89 -12.11
N GLY A 99 -5.35 -48.75 -12.22
CA GLY A 99 -6.14 -48.16 -13.32
C GLY A 99 -7.66 -48.07 -13.04
N ILE A 100 -8.26 -46.86 -13.09
CA ILE A 100 -9.70 -46.56 -13.38
C ILE A 100 -9.98 -45.03 -13.43
N LYS A 101 -11.17 -44.63 -13.93
CA LYS A 101 -11.56 -43.34 -14.53
C LYS A 101 -12.14 -42.27 -13.56
N LYS A 102 -12.27 -41.02 -14.06
CA LYS A 102 -13.19 -39.96 -13.56
C LYS A 102 -14.65 -40.17 -14.03
N PRO A 103 -15.65 -39.58 -13.35
CA PRO A 103 -16.96 -39.19 -13.91
C PRO A 103 -17.07 -37.67 -14.20
N ILE A 104 -18.23 -37.21 -14.70
CA ILE A 104 -18.50 -35.87 -15.26
C ILE A 104 -19.88 -35.33 -14.78
N SER A 105 -19.99 -33.99 -14.72
CA SER A 105 -21.15 -33.07 -14.53
C SER A 105 -22.59 -33.58 -14.32
N GLY A 106 -23.34 -32.82 -13.51
CA GLY A 106 -24.80 -32.67 -13.63
C GLY A 106 -25.21 -31.19 -13.51
N LYS A 107 -26.22 -30.76 -14.26
CA LYS A 107 -26.79 -29.40 -14.29
C LYS A 107 -28.29 -29.49 -13.99
N GLN A 108 -28.89 -28.50 -13.33
CA GLN A 108 -30.33 -28.27 -13.44
C GLN A 108 -30.67 -26.81 -13.14
N ASP A 109 -31.63 -26.27 -13.89
CA ASP A 109 -32.09 -24.88 -13.84
C ASP A 109 -33.42 -24.78 -13.04
N GLY A 110 -33.80 -23.59 -12.58
CA GLY A 110 -35.07 -23.36 -11.88
C GLY A 110 -35.44 -21.87 -11.80
N SER A 111 -36.63 -21.52 -12.28
CA SER A 111 -37.09 -20.14 -12.52
C SER A 111 -38.43 -19.84 -11.84
N TYR A 112 -38.60 -18.63 -11.30
CA TYR A 112 -39.89 -18.04 -10.94
C TYR A 112 -39.88 -16.51 -11.21
N GLU A 113 -41.07 -15.90 -11.31
CA GLU A 113 -41.33 -14.61 -11.98
C GLU A 113 -42.58 -13.93 -11.36
N ILE A 114 -42.84 -12.64 -11.67
CA ILE A 114 -44.09 -11.86 -11.39
C ILE A 114 -44.24 -11.39 -9.90
N SER A 115 -44.72 -10.20 -9.49
CA SER A 115 -45.41 -9.05 -10.14
C SER A 115 -45.12 -7.66 -9.49
N ASN A 116 -45.43 -6.61 -10.25
CA ASN A 116 -45.47 -5.14 -9.97
C ASN A 116 -46.27 -4.66 -8.74
N ALA A 117 -46.02 -3.41 -8.31
CA ALA A 117 -47.04 -2.36 -8.04
C ALA A 117 -46.46 -0.91 -8.00
N GLU A 118 -47.36 0.07 -8.18
CA GLU A 118 -47.26 1.56 -8.25
C GLU A 118 -46.92 2.28 -6.90
N GLU A 119 -46.73 3.61 -6.71
CA GLU A 119 -46.32 4.82 -7.50
C GLU A 119 -46.35 6.08 -6.53
N ILE A 120 -46.00 7.30 -7.00
CA ILE A 120 -46.46 8.68 -6.57
C ILE A 120 -45.52 9.59 -5.70
N SER A 121 -45.33 10.85 -6.18
CA SER A 121 -44.82 12.11 -5.55
C SER A 121 -43.33 12.17 -5.07
N ALA A 122 -42.50 13.21 -5.29
CA ALA A 122 -42.61 14.70 -5.32
C ALA A 122 -42.55 15.36 -3.90
N GLU A 123 -41.93 16.52 -3.63
CA GLU A 123 -41.53 17.71 -4.45
C GLU A 123 -40.08 18.25 -4.18
N THR A 124 -39.79 19.53 -4.50
CA THR A 124 -38.46 20.19 -4.62
C THR A 124 -38.30 21.47 -3.78
N SER A 125 -37.10 21.77 -3.27
CA SER A 125 -36.54 23.11 -2.87
C SER A 125 -35.06 22.90 -2.43
N GLN A 126 -34.00 23.69 -2.70
CA GLN A 126 -33.73 25.13 -2.96
C GLN A 126 -33.97 26.07 -1.75
N SER A 127 -33.13 27.09 -1.42
CA SER A 127 -31.75 27.42 -1.85
C SER A 127 -31.16 28.61 -1.04
N GLY A 128 -29.83 28.67 -0.88
CA GLY A 128 -29.02 29.87 -0.58
C GLY A 128 -28.88 30.30 0.90
N ALA A 129 -28.06 31.30 1.25
CA ALA A 129 -26.85 31.93 0.67
C ALA A 129 -26.48 33.20 1.51
N ASP A 130 -25.26 33.71 1.34
CA ASP A 130 -24.67 35.00 1.82
C ASP A 130 -24.59 35.21 3.36
N GLU A 131 -23.50 35.63 3.99
CA GLU A 131 -22.41 36.62 3.74
C GLU A 131 -22.70 38.06 4.19
N THR A 132 -21.79 38.64 5.00
CA THR A 132 -21.20 40.01 4.89
C THR A 132 -20.23 40.31 6.06
N GLU A 133 -19.38 41.34 5.92
CA GLU A 133 -18.11 41.56 6.68
C GLU A 133 -18.12 42.83 7.59
N ASP A 134 -16.95 43.47 7.81
CA ASP A 134 -16.68 44.83 8.36
C ASP A 134 -16.84 45.07 9.89
N GLU A 135 -16.10 45.94 10.61
CA GLU A 135 -14.79 46.65 10.53
C GLU A 135 -14.55 47.33 11.94
N ILE A 136 -13.39 47.72 12.53
CA ILE A 136 -11.93 47.64 12.31
C ILE A 136 -11.17 47.63 13.69
N ASN A 137 -9.85 47.38 13.66
CA ASN A 137 -8.78 47.96 14.49
C ASN A 137 -8.82 47.98 16.04
N GLN A 138 -7.79 47.36 16.63
CA GLN A 138 -6.88 48.09 17.53
C GLN A 138 -5.43 47.56 17.41
N GLU A 139 -4.46 48.44 17.19
CA GLU A 139 -3.05 48.06 17.03
C GLU A 139 -2.40 47.61 18.34
N CYS A 140 -1.72 46.47 18.30
CA CYS A 140 -0.65 46.07 19.23
C CYS A 140 0.51 45.56 18.39
N SER A 141 1.74 45.96 18.74
CA SER A 141 2.95 45.54 18.02
C SER A 141 3.22 44.05 18.22
N VAL A 142 2.87 43.24 17.23
CA VAL A 142 3.19 41.81 17.16
C VAL A 142 4.65 41.67 16.72
N GLU A 143 5.49 41.03 17.54
CA GLU A 143 6.73 40.44 17.05
C GLU A 143 6.35 39.36 16.04
N GLU A 144 6.91 39.39 14.81
CA GLU A 144 6.50 38.50 13.72
C GLU A 144 6.54 37.02 14.16
N GLU A 145 5.36 36.44 14.43
CA GLU A 145 5.17 34.99 14.41
C GLU A 145 5.68 34.50 13.04
N PRO A 146 6.70 33.64 12.99
CA PRO A 146 7.29 33.23 11.72
C PRO A 146 6.22 32.57 10.87
N ASP A 147 6.14 32.94 9.59
CA ASP A 147 4.99 32.59 8.76
C ASP A 147 4.72 31.07 8.82
N GLY A 148 3.44 30.73 9.02
CA GLY A 148 3.01 29.33 9.19
C GLY A 148 3.06 28.52 7.90
N THR A 149 3.62 29.10 6.83
CA THR A 149 3.77 28.45 5.53
C THR A 149 5.04 27.63 5.51
N SER A 150 5.09 26.66 4.61
CA SER A 150 6.17 25.68 4.61
C SER A 150 6.76 25.50 3.24
N TYR A 151 7.99 25.96 3.10
CA TYR A 151 8.66 25.97 1.83
C TYR A 151 9.38 24.63 1.54
N LEU A 152 9.30 24.19 0.29
CA LEU A 152 9.91 22.97 -0.23
C LEU A 152 11.16 23.33 -1.03
N LYS A 153 12.21 22.50 -1.02
CA LYS A 153 13.40 22.74 -1.84
C LYS A 153 13.22 22.23 -3.27
N GLY A 154 13.42 23.12 -4.24
CA GLY A 154 13.41 22.83 -5.67
C GLY A 154 13.48 24.11 -6.50
N ASN A 155 13.90 24.02 -7.76
CA ASN A 155 13.98 25.17 -8.67
C ASN A 155 12.75 25.18 -9.59
N PRO A 156 11.68 25.97 -9.30
CA PRO A 156 10.43 25.93 -10.07
C PRO A 156 10.65 26.36 -11.53
N ALA A 157 9.81 25.82 -12.42
CA ALA A 157 9.86 26.09 -13.86
C ALA A 157 8.44 26.14 -14.42
N ASP A 158 8.22 26.94 -15.46
CA ASP A 158 6.92 27.07 -16.11
C ASP A 158 6.46 25.72 -16.71
N GLY A 159 5.17 25.42 -16.61
CA GLY A 159 4.56 24.16 -17.03
C GLY A 159 5.03 22.88 -16.30
N GLN A 160 5.87 22.98 -15.26
CA GLN A 160 6.44 21.82 -14.56
C GLN A 160 5.76 21.56 -13.21
N LEU A 161 5.10 20.41 -13.07
CA LEU A 161 4.69 19.89 -11.76
C LEU A 161 5.85 19.22 -11.03
N TYR A 162 5.78 19.27 -9.69
CA TYR A 162 6.73 18.67 -8.76
C TYR A 162 5.99 17.72 -7.81
N GLY A 163 6.69 16.75 -7.23
CA GLY A 163 6.10 15.81 -6.30
C GLY A 163 6.98 15.50 -5.09
N ILE A 164 6.34 14.99 -4.05
CA ILE A 164 6.93 14.51 -2.80
C ILE A 164 6.71 12.99 -2.70
N GLU A 165 7.78 12.20 -2.59
CA GLU A 165 7.68 10.76 -2.29
C GLU A 165 7.45 10.54 -0.78
N VAL A 166 6.40 9.80 -0.42
CA VAL A 166 6.12 9.39 0.96
C VAL A 166 6.26 7.87 1.09
N ASN A 167 7.46 7.43 1.44
CA ASN A 167 7.85 6.03 1.52
C ASN A 167 7.64 5.44 2.93
N ASP A 168 6.38 5.32 3.32
CA ASP A 168 5.94 4.80 4.63
C ASP A 168 6.44 3.38 4.95
N ASN A 169 6.85 2.60 3.94
CA ASN A 169 7.46 1.29 4.14
C ASN A 169 8.74 1.33 4.98
N SER A 170 9.41 2.49 5.06
CA SER A 170 10.58 2.75 5.90
C SER A 170 10.26 3.21 7.33
N ASN A 171 9.00 3.57 7.63
CA ASN A 171 8.58 4.22 8.88
C ASN A 171 7.15 3.78 9.28
N ILE A 172 6.96 2.48 9.50
CA ILE A 172 5.64 1.88 9.81
C ILE A 172 4.98 2.46 11.06
N ASP A 173 5.75 2.91 12.05
CA ASP A 173 5.22 3.56 13.26
C ASP A 173 4.57 4.90 12.91
N PHE A 174 5.12 5.64 11.94
CA PHE A 174 4.52 6.88 11.45
C PHE A 174 3.28 6.64 10.60
N LEU A 175 3.29 5.63 9.71
CA LEU A 175 2.08 5.25 8.98
C LEU A 175 0.97 4.84 9.95
N SER A 176 1.30 4.05 10.99
CA SER A 176 0.36 3.64 12.02
C SER A 176 -0.19 4.84 12.78
N TYR A 177 0.65 5.82 13.12
CA TYR A 177 0.17 7.09 13.69
C TYR A 177 -0.79 7.81 12.74
N VAL A 178 -0.43 7.98 11.46
CA VAL A 178 -1.26 8.71 10.48
C VAL A 178 -2.61 8.03 10.28
N VAL A 179 -2.62 6.73 10.02
CA VAL A 179 -3.86 5.94 9.88
C VAL A 179 -4.71 6.10 11.14
N CYS A 180 -4.18 5.87 12.34
CA CYS A 180 -4.96 5.94 13.59
C CYS A 180 -5.41 7.37 14.00
N ASN A 181 -5.02 8.44 13.30
CA ASN A 181 -5.36 9.83 13.67
C ASN A 181 -6.11 10.60 12.57
N PHE A 182 -6.00 10.18 11.31
CA PHE A 182 -6.57 10.89 10.16
C PHE A 182 -7.45 9.99 9.28
N LEU A 183 -7.24 8.67 9.24
CA LEU A 183 -8.26 7.75 8.73
C LEU A 183 -9.32 7.56 9.82
N ASP A 184 -10.60 7.68 9.48
CA ASP A 184 -11.68 7.87 10.46
C ASP A 184 -11.74 6.77 11.54
N SER A 185 -11.79 7.21 12.79
CA SER A 185 -12.03 6.45 14.02
C SER A 185 -13.24 5.50 14.01
N SER A 186 -14.22 5.68 13.12
CA SER A 186 -15.31 4.72 12.90
C SER A 186 -14.79 3.37 12.39
N TYR A 187 -13.69 3.38 11.63
CA TYR A 187 -12.97 2.18 11.22
C TYR A 187 -11.98 1.80 12.34
N ASP A 188 -12.25 0.70 13.04
CA ASP A 188 -11.39 0.17 14.10
C ASP A 188 -10.06 -0.31 13.51
N THR A 189 -9.12 0.63 13.33
CA THR A 189 -7.85 0.48 12.61
C THR A 189 -6.58 0.62 13.50
N PRO A 190 -6.45 -0.04 14.67
CA PRO A 190 -5.24 0.01 15.48
C PRO A 190 -4.09 -0.85 14.91
N VAL A 191 -2.86 -0.37 15.13
CA VAL A 191 -1.61 -1.15 15.16
C VAL A 191 -1.52 -2.22 14.07
N ILE A 192 -1.33 -1.74 12.83
CA ILE A 192 -1.11 -2.51 11.61
C ILE A 192 -0.16 -3.69 11.88
N SER A 193 -0.67 -4.93 11.84
CA SER A 193 0.11 -6.14 12.17
C SER A 193 1.01 -6.56 10.99
N ARG A 194 2.06 -5.76 10.74
CA ARG A 194 2.96 -5.92 9.60
C ARG A 194 4.10 -6.89 9.90
N ALA A 195 4.41 -7.76 8.93
CA ALA A 195 5.66 -8.52 8.89
C ALA A 195 6.46 -8.12 7.64
N GLU A 196 7.66 -7.58 7.85
CA GLU A 196 8.68 -7.39 6.82
C GLU A 196 9.45 -8.70 6.66
N VAL A 197 9.27 -9.37 5.51
CA VAL A 197 9.91 -10.65 5.22
C VAL A 197 10.93 -10.47 4.10
N LYS A 198 12.16 -10.89 4.36
CA LYS A 198 13.25 -10.85 3.39
C LYS A 198 13.60 -12.28 2.96
N VAL A 199 13.58 -12.55 1.66
CA VAL A 199 13.97 -13.85 1.08
C VAL A 199 15.27 -13.69 0.30
N THR A 200 16.28 -14.47 0.67
CA THR A 200 17.60 -14.47 0.04
C THR A 200 18.05 -15.88 -0.36
N SER A 201 19.05 -15.97 -1.25
CA SER A 201 19.69 -17.21 -1.67
C SER A 201 21.15 -16.96 -1.97
N LYS A 202 22.04 -17.62 -1.22
CA LYS A 202 23.49 -17.38 -1.22
C LYS A 202 23.80 -15.90 -0.98
N GLY A 203 23.01 -15.27 -0.09
CA GLY A 203 23.08 -13.84 0.23
C GLY A 203 22.54 -12.87 -0.83
N LYS A 204 22.02 -13.35 -1.98
CA LYS A 204 21.37 -12.50 -3.01
C LYS A 204 19.86 -12.42 -2.81
N PRO A 205 19.18 -11.32 -3.18
CA PRO A 205 17.73 -11.21 -3.08
C PRO A 205 16.99 -12.21 -3.99
N VAL A 206 15.84 -12.70 -3.56
CA VAL A 206 14.96 -13.58 -4.34
C VAL A 206 13.62 -12.88 -4.61
N SER A 207 13.46 -12.34 -5.82
CA SER A 207 12.30 -11.56 -6.26
C SER A 207 11.13 -12.41 -6.81
N ASN A 208 9.91 -11.86 -6.76
CA ASN A 208 8.66 -12.44 -7.27
C ASN A 208 8.25 -13.81 -6.67
N VAL A 209 8.76 -14.17 -5.48
CA VAL A 209 8.34 -15.40 -4.79
C VAL A 209 7.24 -15.12 -3.77
N SER A 210 6.25 -16.01 -3.71
CA SER A 210 5.16 -15.94 -2.74
C SER A 210 5.67 -16.14 -1.32
N VAL A 211 5.18 -15.30 -0.42
CA VAL A 211 5.37 -15.37 1.03
C VAL A 211 3.99 -15.43 1.68
N TYR A 212 3.80 -16.37 2.60
CA TYR A 212 2.54 -16.64 3.28
C TYR A 212 2.68 -16.31 4.76
N GLY A 213 1.89 -15.35 5.26
CA GLY A 213 1.79 -15.04 6.68
C GLY A 213 0.80 -15.96 7.37
N LEU A 214 1.24 -16.61 8.44
CA LEU A 214 0.46 -17.59 9.21
C LEU A 214 0.15 -17.08 10.62
N ASP A 215 -1.05 -17.36 11.11
CA ASP A 215 -1.44 -17.12 12.50
C ASP A 215 -0.80 -18.12 13.48
N GLY A 216 -1.08 -17.97 14.77
CA GLY A 216 -0.61 -18.89 15.82
C GLY A 216 -1.15 -20.32 15.73
N ASN A 217 -2.13 -20.59 14.86
CA ASN A 217 -2.68 -21.92 14.58
C ASN A 217 -2.11 -22.53 13.29
N GLY A 218 -1.27 -21.79 12.55
CA GLY A 218 -0.74 -22.19 11.24
C GLY A 218 -1.67 -21.93 10.06
N LYS A 219 -2.76 -21.18 10.24
CA LYS A 219 -3.67 -20.75 9.16
C LYS A 219 -3.06 -19.56 8.42
N THR A 220 -3.05 -19.61 7.09
CA THR A 220 -2.71 -18.44 6.26
C THR A 220 -3.70 -17.30 6.48
N ILE A 221 -3.18 -16.11 6.81
CA ILE A 221 -3.92 -14.87 7.06
C ILE A 221 -3.44 -13.69 6.20
N ALA A 222 -2.31 -13.82 5.50
CA ALA A 222 -1.79 -12.83 4.57
C ALA A 222 -0.97 -13.52 3.45
N VAL A 223 -0.96 -12.96 2.24
CA VAL A 223 -0.11 -13.44 1.13
C VAL A 223 0.46 -12.24 0.39
N ALA A 224 1.77 -12.24 0.12
CA ALA A 224 2.44 -11.22 -0.68
C ALA A 224 3.51 -11.86 -1.57
N ARG A 225 4.00 -11.14 -2.58
CA ARG A 225 5.25 -11.50 -3.30
C ARG A 225 6.40 -10.55 -2.99
N THR A 226 7.63 -11.06 -3.06
CA THR A 226 8.85 -10.26 -2.88
C THR A 226 9.14 -9.30 -4.04
N ASP A 227 9.67 -8.12 -3.71
CA ASP A 227 10.17 -7.12 -4.67
C ASP A 227 11.56 -7.47 -5.25
N ALA A 228 12.14 -6.56 -6.04
CA ALA A 228 13.50 -6.68 -6.58
C ALA A 228 14.63 -6.75 -5.51
N LYS A 229 14.35 -6.38 -4.25
CA LYS A 229 15.25 -6.53 -3.10
C LYS A 229 15.01 -7.82 -2.31
N GLY A 230 14.09 -8.68 -2.76
CA GLY A 230 13.69 -9.89 -2.05
C GLY A 230 12.78 -9.61 -0.83
N ILE A 231 12.20 -8.41 -0.71
CA ILE A 231 11.40 -7.99 0.43
C ILE A 231 9.91 -8.10 0.08
N ALA A 232 9.14 -8.75 0.94
CA ALA A 232 7.68 -8.75 0.94
C ALA A 232 7.18 -8.13 2.26
N TYR A 233 6.09 -7.37 2.19
CA TYR A 233 5.41 -6.87 3.38
C TYR A 233 4.05 -7.56 3.48
N LEU A 234 3.82 -8.25 4.59
CA LEU A 234 2.56 -8.94 4.90
C LEU A 234 1.80 -8.15 5.96
N TYR A 235 0.47 -8.13 5.87
CA TYR A 235 -0.40 -7.36 6.75
C TYR A 235 -1.45 -8.28 7.36
N GLY A 236 -1.39 -8.46 8.68
CA GLY A 236 -2.29 -9.30 9.46
C GLY A 236 -3.64 -8.62 9.71
N GLY A 237 -4.41 -8.45 8.63
CA GLY A 237 -5.57 -7.57 8.57
C GLY A 237 -5.22 -6.20 7.97
N LEU A 238 -5.89 -5.86 6.87
CA LEU A 238 -6.00 -4.51 6.32
C LEU A 238 -7.47 -4.13 6.46
N PHE A 239 -7.80 -3.03 7.15
CA PHE A 239 -9.18 -2.56 7.44
C PHE A 239 -10.04 -3.51 8.30
N ASP A 240 -9.74 -4.81 8.27
CA ASP A 240 -10.34 -5.89 9.03
C ASP A 240 -9.97 -5.85 10.53
N ASN A 241 -10.87 -6.35 11.37
CA ASN A 241 -10.89 -6.14 12.83
C ASN A 241 -9.55 -6.51 13.54
N PRO A 242 -9.03 -5.68 14.47
CA PRO A 242 -7.70 -5.83 15.06
C PRO A 242 -7.44 -7.15 15.77
N GLY A 243 -6.36 -7.85 15.37
CA GLY A 243 -5.77 -8.92 16.20
C GLY A 243 -5.11 -10.09 15.47
N LYS A 244 -5.23 -10.21 14.14
CA LYS A 244 -4.63 -11.31 13.34
C LYS A 244 -3.10 -11.22 13.29
N THR A 245 -2.43 -11.54 14.40
CA THR A 245 -0.97 -11.48 14.50
C THR A 245 -0.32 -12.52 13.59
N ILE A 246 0.56 -12.07 12.69
CA ILE A 246 1.43 -12.95 11.90
C ILE A 246 2.51 -13.53 12.83
N ALA A 247 2.40 -14.82 13.16
CA ALA A 247 3.31 -15.50 14.08
C ALA A 247 4.47 -16.21 13.36
N MET A 248 4.19 -16.75 12.17
CA MET A 248 5.15 -17.45 11.31
C MET A 248 4.99 -16.96 9.87
N VAL A 249 6.06 -17.03 9.08
CA VAL A 249 6.01 -16.80 7.63
C VAL A 249 6.63 -17.96 6.88
N ASN A 250 6.00 -18.33 5.76
CA ASN A 250 6.47 -19.40 4.88
C ASN A 250 6.81 -18.86 3.49
N SER A 251 7.94 -19.28 2.92
CA SER A 251 8.24 -19.13 1.49
C SER A 251 9.13 -20.29 1.04
N LEU A 252 8.90 -20.78 -0.18
CA LEU A 252 9.72 -21.85 -0.81
C LEU A 252 9.90 -23.08 0.10
N GLY A 253 8.85 -23.47 0.82
CA GLY A 253 8.85 -24.62 1.74
C GLY A 253 9.58 -24.40 3.07
N LYS A 254 10.23 -23.25 3.28
CA LYS A 254 10.85 -22.87 4.56
C LYS A 254 9.88 -22.04 5.39
N SER A 255 9.87 -22.28 6.70
CA SER A 255 9.00 -21.59 7.66
C SER A 255 9.84 -21.03 8.80
N VAL A 256 9.65 -19.75 9.14
CA VAL A 256 10.39 -19.05 10.19
C VAL A 256 9.44 -18.20 11.06
N PRO A 257 9.73 -17.99 12.36
CA PRO A 257 8.94 -17.09 13.20
C PRO A 257 9.13 -15.64 12.79
N VAL A 258 8.08 -14.83 13.00
CA VAL A 258 8.21 -13.36 12.97
C VAL A 258 8.68 -12.88 14.34
N VAL A 259 9.71 -12.04 14.36
CA VAL A 259 10.27 -11.43 15.58
C VAL A 259 10.33 -9.92 15.35
N ASP A 260 9.74 -9.15 16.26
CA ASP A 260 9.68 -7.67 16.20
C ASP A 260 9.25 -7.12 14.83
N GLY A 261 8.25 -7.77 14.21
CA GLY A 261 7.70 -7.42 12.90
C GLY A 261 8.58 -7.81 11.71
N LYS A 262 9.61 -8.64 11.89
CA LYS A 262 10.57 -9.03 10.85
C LYS A 262 10.82 -10.55 10.76
N ALA A 263 11.23 -11.01 9.57
CA ALA A 263 11.65 -12.39 9.33
C ALA A 263 12.62 -12.50 8.14
N ASP A 264 13.68 -13.29 8.29
CA ASP A 264 14.65 -13.62 7.23
C ASP A 264 14.51 -15.08 6.78
N ILE A 265 14.42 -15.32 5.47
CA ILE A 265 14.35 -16.66 4.84
C ILE A 265 15.51 -16.81 3.85
N GLU A 266 16.58 -17.53 4.24
CA GLU A 266 17.62 -17.97 3.32
C GLU A 266 17.20 -19.29 2.65
N THR A 267 16.98 -19.29 1.33
CA THR A 267 16.67 -20.48 0.51
C THR A 267 17.89 -21.02 -0.24
N SER A 268 17.75 -22.22 -0.82
CA SER A 268 18.69 -22.84 -1.77
C SER A 268 18.35 -22.54 -3.24
N ASP A 269 17.11 -22.14 -3.53
CA ASP A 269 16.59 -21.90 -4.87
C ASP A 269 17.24 -20.66 -5.49
N ASN A 270 17.41 -20.63 -6.82
CA ASN A 270 18.07 -19.49 -7.47
C ASN A 270 17.09 -18.33 -7.63
N ALA A 271 17.60 -17.09 -7.46
CA ALA A 271 16.82 -15.87 -7.66
C ALA A 271 16.26 -15.77 -9.09
N MET A 272 14.96 -15.51 -9.21
CA MET A 272 14.30 -15.26 -10.49
C MET A 272 14.64 -13.86 -11.00
N SER A 273 15.49 -13.78 -12.03
CA SER A 273 15.75 -12.52 -12.73
C SER A 273 14.61 -12.23 -13.71
N LEU A 274 13.65 -11.41 -13.28
CA LEU A 274 12.52 -10.93 -14.09
C LEU A 274 13.01 -10.32 -15.41
N LYS A 275 12.23 -10.51 -16.49
CA LYS A 275 12.58 -10.07 -17.85
C LYS A 275 11.55 -9.16 -18.51
N THR A 276 10.33 -9.12 -17.99
CA THR A 276 9.33 -8.11 -18.33
C THR A 276 8.90 -7.33 -17.11
N ALA A 277 8.39 -6.13 -17.35
CA ALA A 277 7.62 -5.36 -16.39
C ALA A 277 6.22 -5.12 -16.96
N ASN A 278 5.23 -5.01 -16.10
CA ASN A 278 3.88 -4.58 -16.43
C ASN A 278 3.65 -3.29 -15.64
N ILE A 279 3.46 -2.19 -16.35
CA ILE A 279 3.35 -0.84 -15.80
C ILE A 279 1.99 -0.30 -16.22
N MET A 280 1.03 -0.30 -15.31
CA MET A 280 -0.30 0.22 -15.56
C MET A 280 -0.40 1.66 -15.08
N PHE A 281 -0.88 2.55 -15.95
CA PHE A 281 -1.26 3.92 -15.60
C PHE A 281 -2.78 4.05 -15.63
N VAL A 282 -3.37 4.53 -14.55
CA VAL A 282 -4.79 4.91 -14.49
C VAL A 282 -4.89 6.35 -14.05
N PHE A 283 -5.62 7.16 -14.80
CA PHE A 283 -5.86 8.56 -14.50
C PHE A 283 -7.32 8.77 -14.14
N ASP A 284 -7.59 9.33 -12.97
CA ASP A 284 -8.88 9.98 -12.70
C ASP A 284 -9.10 11.16 -13.66
N THR A 285 -10.37 11.44 -13.95
CA THR A 285 -10.81 12.49 -14.88
C THR A 285 -11.86 13.43 -14.27
N SER A 286 -12.00 13.41 -12.94
CA SER A 286 -12.70 14.42 -12.15
C SER A 286 -12.19 15.86 -12.44
N PRO A 287 -12.98 16.91 -12.15
CA PRO A 287 -12.62 18.30 -12.51
C PRO A 287 -11.31 18.79 -11.89
N GLU A 288 -11.03 18.40 -10.64
CA GLU A 288 -9.80 18.76 -9.90
C GLU A 288 -8.51 18.24 -10.58
N MET A 289 -8.62 17.24 -11.45
CA MET A 289 -7.48 16.67 -12.18
C MET A 289 -7.03 17.49 -13.40
N GLU A 290 -7.72 18.56 -13.78
CA GLU A 290 -7.47 19.25 -15.06
C GLU A 290 -6.01 19.71 -15.26
N GLU A 291 -5.42 20.35 -14.25
CA GLU A 291 -4.01 20.79 -14.32
C GLU A 291 -3.06 19.59 -14.47
N SER A 292 -3.25 18.56 -13.63
CA SER A 292 -2.46 17.32 -13.68
C SER A 292 -2.58 16.62 -15.04
N LEU A 293 -3.78 16.50 -15.60
CA LEU A 293 -4.03 15.91 -16.91
C LEU A 293 -3.37 16.73 -18.03
N ASN A 294 -3.37 18.06 -17.94
CA ASN A 294 -2.72 18.94 -18.91
C ASN A 294 -1.18 18.86 -18.82
N TYR A 295 -0.62 18.73 -17.60
CA TYR A 295 0.79 18.39 -17.41
C TYR A 295 1.15 17.03 -18.05
N PHE A 296 0.35 15.99 -17.79
CA PHE A 296 0.61 14.64 -18.33
C PHE A 296 0.47 14.58 -19.86
N LYS A 297 -0.48 15.27 -20.51
CA LYS A 297 -0.51 15.39 -21.99
C LYS A 297 0.80 15.92 -22.57
N THR A 298 1.51 16.77 -21.83
CA THR A 298 2.75 17.41 -22.26
C THR A 298 3.99 16.57 -21.97
N HIS A 299 4.01 15.82 -20.86
CA HIS A 299 5.21 15.14 -20.35
C HIS A 299 5.17 13.60 -20.41
N PHE A 300 4.00 12.98 -20.60
CA PHE A 300 3.84 11.53 -20.46
C PHE A 300 4.56 10.72 -21.54
N SER A 301 4.74 11.24 -22.77
CA SER A 301 5.61 10.59 -23.76
C SER A 301 7.04 10.43 -23.21
N GLY A 302 7.63 11.51 -22.69
CA GLY A 302 8.96 11.47 -22.09
C GLY A 302 9.08 10.54 -20.88
N ILE A 303 7.98 10.31 -20.13
CA ILE A 303 7.93 9.29 -19.06
C ILE A 303 7.96 7.87 -19.66
N ILE A 304 7.17 7.60 -20.70
CA ILE A 304 7.13 6.30 -21.39
C ILE A 304 8.47 6.01 -22.07
N ASP A 305 9.01 6.96 -22.84
CA ASP A 305 10.30 6.88 -23.52
C ASP A 305 11.43 6.54 -22.51
N GLU A 306 11.53 7.33 -21.42
CA GLU A 306 12.56 7.15 -20.39
C GLU A 306 12.41 5.80 -19.62
N LEU A 307 11.20 5.23 -19.53
CA LEU A 307 10.97 3.90 -18.96
C LEU A 307 11.35 2.78 -19.95
N SER A 308 11.09 2.96 -21.24
CA SER A 308 11.40 1.98 -22.28
C SER A 308 12.89 1.81 -22.58
N GLU A 309 13.72 2.81 -22.28
CA GLU A 309 15.19 2.69 -22.34
C GLU A 309 15.79 1.65 -21.36
N THR A 310 15.00 1.03 -20.47
CA THR A 310 15.48 0.05 -19.49
C THR A 310 15.84 -1.32 -20.09
N THR A 311 17.03 -1.41 -20.70
CA THR A 311 17.54 -2.62 -21.38
C THR A 311 17.53 -3.93 -20.56
N ALA A 312 17.54 -3.86 -19.23
CA ALA A 312 17.59 -5.04 -18.36
C ALA A 312 16.25 -5.80 -18.23
N VAL A 313 15.12 -5.10 -18.39
CA VAL A 313 13.75 -5.61 -18.16
C VAL A 313 12.82 -4.89 -19.13
N LYS A 314 12.15 -5.62 -20.02
CA LYS A 314 11.31 -5.03 -21.07
C LYS A 314 9.96 -4.55 -20.51
N PRO A 315 9.63 -3.26 -20.55
CA PRO A 315 8.31 -2.81 -20.13
C PRO A 315 7.19 -3.30 -21.05
N LYS A 316 6.01 -3.43 -20.49
CA LYS A 316 4.72 -3.42 -21.17
C LYS A 316 3.80 -2.50 -20.40
N PHE A 317 3.05 -1.68 -21.12
CA PHE A 317 2.24 -0.61 -20.55
C PHE A 317 0.75 -0.90 -20.72
N SER A 318 -0.03 -0.57 -19.69
CA SER A 318 -1.50 -0.54 -19.73
C SER A 318 -1.96 0.88 -19.38
N PHE A 319 -3.11 1.30 -19.92
CA PHE A 319 -3.65 2.64 -19.76
C PHE A 319 -5.15 2.59 -19.48
N ASN A 320 -5.62 3.43 -18.55
CA ASN A 320 -7.04 3.71 -18.36
C ASN A 320 -7.29 5.18 -17.99
N ALA A 321 -8.47 5.69 -18.34
CA ALA A 321 -8.99 6.98 -17.89
C ALA A 321 -10.28 6.71 -17.09
N ALA A 322 -10.19 6.74 -15.77
CA ALA A 322 -11.29 6.43 -14.88
C ALA A 322 -12.30 7.59 -14.82
N TYR A 323 -13.57 7.28 -15.08
CA TYR A 323 -14.71 8.16 -14.84
C TYR A 323 -15.93 7.35 -14.44
N ASN A 324 -16.88 8.00 -13.77
CA ASN A 324 -18.23 7.49 -13.64
C ASN A 324 -19.08 7.93 -14.86
N ASP A 325 -19.73 6.99 -15.55
CA ASP A 325 -20.72 7.27 -16.59
C ASP A 325 -22.11 6.65 -16.32
N GLY A 326 -22.32 6.09 -15.12
CA GLY A 326 -23.53 5.34 -14.76
C GLY A 326 -23.58 3.93 -15.33
N THR A 327 -22.65 3.55 -16.21
CA THR A 327 -22.44 2.16 -16.65
C THR A 327 -21.13 1.61 -16.10
N ALA A 328 -20.91 0.31 -16.29
CA ALA A 328 -19.74 -0.38 -15.76
C ALA A 328 -18.51 -0.21 -16.68
N ASN A 329 -17.81 0.91 -16.45
CA ASN A 329 -16.37 1.14 -16.66
C ASN A 329 -15.88 1.56 -18.05
N THR A 330 -14.90 2.47 -18.05
CA THR A 330 -14.03 2.78 -19.19
C THR A 330 -13.25 1.54 -19.66
N PRO A 331 -13.11 1.29 -20.97
CA PRO A 331 -12.30 0.18 -21.48
C PRO A 331 -10.80 0.34 -21.18
N ILE A 332 -10.27 -0.46 -20.26
CA ILE A 332 -8.84 -0.53 -19.97
C ILE A 332 -8.08 -1.09 -21.18
N MET A 333 -6.98 -0.44 -21.58
CA MET A 333 -6.07 -0.95 -22.59
C MET A 333 -5.23 -2.12 -22.05
N MET A 334 -5.30 -3.28 -22.71
CA MET A 334 -4.44 -4.44 -22.42
C MET A 334 -2.95 -4.11 -22.53
N PHE A 335 -2.12 -4.78 -21.72
CA PHE A 335 -0.67 -4.58 -21.72
C PHE A 335 -0.03 -4.74 -23.10
N THR A 336 0.64 -3.69 -23.58
CA THR A 336 1.32 -3.62 -24.89
C THR A 336 2.75 -3.12 -24.77
N ALA A 337 3.61 -3.46 -25.73
CA ALA A 337 4.94 -2.85 -25.90
C ALA A 337 4.91 -1.65 -26.87
N GLU A 338 3.76 -1.36 -27.49
CA GLU A 338 3.59 -0.27 -28.45
C GLU A 338 3.44 1.08 -27.72
N GLU A 339 4.56 1.64 -27.28
CA GLU A 339 4.70 2.91 -26.53
C GLU A 339 3.85 4.05 -27.11
N TYR A 340 3.85 4.20 -28.44
CA TYR A 340 3.12 5.26 -29.13
C TYR A 340 1.60 5.17 -28.93
N LEU A 341 1.02 3.97 -28.75
CA LEU A 341 -0.42 3.82 -28.46
C LEU A 341 -0.77 4.39 -27.09
N ILE A 342 0.11 4.16 -26.11
CA ILE A 342 -0.06 4.57 -24.71
C ILE A 342 0.08 6.08 -24.58
N ALA A 343 1.14 6.66 -25.19
CA ALA A 343 1.28 8.11 -25.29
C ALA A 343 0.10 8.76 -26.04
N SER A 344 -0.36 8.15 -27.15
CA SER A 344 -1.53 8.67 -27.89
C SER A 344 -2.82 8.67 -27.05
N LYS A 345 -2.96 7.77 -26.08
CA LYS A 345 -4.15 7.69 -25.22
C LYS A 345 -4.18 8.78 -24.17
N MET A 346 -3.04 9.17 -23.59
CA MET A 346 -2.98 10.34 -22.70
C MET A 346 -3.47 11.62 -23.39
N ASN A 347 -3.12 11.80 -24.66
CA ASN A 347 -3.56 12.94 -25.48
C ASN A 347 -5.08 12.93 -25.81
N GLN A 348 -5.79 11.82 -25.55
CA GLN A 348 -7.24 11.70 -25.72
C GLN A 348 -8.02 11.93 -24.40
N VAL A 349 -7.34 12.07 -23.25
CA VAL A 349 -8.00 12.29 -21.96
C VAL A 349 -8.38 13.76 -21.78
N ALA A 350 -9.54 14.01 -21.18
CA ALA A 350 -9.94 15.32 -20.68
C ALA A 350 -10.40 15.18 -19.22
N SER A 351 -10.31 16.27 -18.45
CA SER A 351 -11.19 16.46 -17.30
C SER A 351 -12.63 16.46 -17.80
N ILE A 352 -13.54 15.86 -17.04
CA ILE A 352 -14.98 15.88 -17.34
C ILE A 352 -15.76 16.36 -16.13
N ASN A 353 -16.85 17.10 -16.36
CA ASN A 353 -17.72 17.56 -15.29
C ASN A 353 -18.64 16.42 -14.80
N ARG A 354 -18.03 15.44 -14.11
CA ARG A 354 -18.67 14.29 -13.45
C ARG A 354 -17.86 13.91 -12.21
N SER A 355 -18.50 13.23 -11.27
CA SER A 355 -17.80 12.58 -10.15
C SER A 355 -16.78 11.53 -10.64
N PRO A 356 -15.67 11.33 -9.90
CA PRO A 356 -14.73 10.24 -10.17
C PRO A 356 -15.45 8.87 -10.13
N ALA A 357 -14.84 7.85 -10.74
CA ALA A 357 -15.25 6.48 -10.46
C ALA A 357 -14.86 6.11 -9.02
N SER A 358 -15.70 5.29 -8.37
CA SER A 358 -15.42 4.86 -6.99
C SER A 358 -14.11 4.05 -6.92
N LEU A 359 -13.31 4.29 -5.89
CA LEU A 359 -11.94 3.79 -5.79
C LEU A 359 -11.86 2.26 -5.71
N ASP A 360 -12.81 1.64 -5.02
CA ASP A 360 -12.99 0.18 -4.97
C ASP A 360 -13.13 -0.42 -6.37
N LYS A 361 -13.91 0.23 -7.24
CA LYS A 361 -14.13 -0.17 -8.64
C LYS A 361 -12.86 0.07 -9.44
N ILE A 362 -12.25 1.26 -9.38
CA ILE A 362 -10.99 1.55 -10.08
C ILE A 362 -9.90 0.51 -9.76
N LEU A 363 -9.77 0.12 -8.49
CA LEU A 363 -8.83 -0.92 -8.07
C LEU A 363 -9.25 -2.31 -8.56
N THR A 364 -10.50 -2.72 -8.32
CA THR A 364 -11.05 -4.03 -8.73
C THR A 364 -10.95 -4.27 -10.23
N GLU A 365 -11.30 -3.28 -11.05
CA GLU A 365 -11.16 -3.34 -12.51
C GLU A 365 -9.69 -3.54 -12.93
N SER A 366 -8.80 -2.72 -12.38
CA SER A 366 -7.40 -2.65 -12.81
C SER A 366 -6.56 -3.83 -12.30
N ILE A 367 -6.92 -4.41 -11.16
CA ILE A 367 -6.20 -5.53 -10.55
C ILE A 367 -6.80 -6.87 -11.03
N ASN A 368 -8.13 -7.02 -11.01
CA ASN A 368 -8.78 -8.32 -11.19
C ASN A 368 -9.16 -8.63 -12.66
N LYS A 369 -9.28 -7.61 -13.54
CA LYS A 369 -9.64 -7.81 -14.96
C LYS A 369 -8.48 -7.63 -15.94
N GLN A 370 -7.32 -7.15 -15.50
CA GLN A 370 -6.12 -7.09 -16.33
C GLN A 370 -5.31 -8.39 -16.27
N ASN A 371 -4.73 -8.77 -17.41
CA ASN A 371 -3.88 -9.95 -17.53
C ASN A 371 -2.44 -9.61 -17.10
N TRP A 372 -2.23 -9.41 -15.80
CA TRP A 372 -0.92 -9.22 -15.19
C TRP A 372 -0.04 -10.47 -15.33
N GLU A 373 1.11 -10.36 -16.00
CA GLU A 373 2.01 -11.48 -16.27
C GLU A 373 2.65 -12.02 -14.99
N GLU A 374 2.55 -13.32 -14.74
CA GLU A 374 3.04 -13.94 -13.50
C GLU A 374 4.54 -13.64 -13.24
N ASP A 375 5.38 -13.80 -14.27
CA ASP A 375 6.85 -13.61 -14.22
C ASP A 375 7.32 -12.17 -14.55
N ALA A 376 6.42 -11.18 -14.47
CA ALA A 376 6.76 -9.76 -14.60
C ALA A 376 6.88 -9.05 -13.24
N ALA A 377 7.73 -8.01 -13.18
CA ALA A 377 7.62 -6.97 -12.17
C ALA A 377 6.34 -6.16 -12.43
N LYS A 378 5.54 -5.86 -11.39
CA LYS A 378 4.20 -5.27 -11.56
C LYS A 378 4.11 -3.94 -10.82
N VAL A 379 3.83 -2.87 -11.56
CA VAL A 379 3.68 -1.52 -11.03
C VAL A 379 2.34 -0.96 -11.51
N TYR A 380 1.56 -0.41 -10.58
CA TYR A 380 0.28 0.25 -10.86
C TYR A 380 0.39 1.68 -10.36
N VAL A 381 0.58 2.61 -11.30
CA VAL A 381 0.51 4.05 -11.06
C VAL A 381 -0.96 4.47 -11.16
N LEU A 382 -1.52 4.94 -10.06
CA LEU A 382 -2.88 5.46 -9.97
C LEU A 382 -2.78 6.96 -9.73
N VAL A 383 -3.17 7.77 -10.71
CA VAL A 383 -3.13 9.23 -10.67
C VAL A 383 -4.54 9.72 -10.36
N LEU A 384 -4.74 10.39 -9.23
CA LEU A 384 -6.08 10.62 -8.66
C LEU A 384 -6.21 11.95 -7.89
N GLY A 385 -7.46 12.39 -7.71
CA GLY A 385 -7.81 13.61 -6.98
C GLY A 385 -7.49 13.58 -5.49
N SER A 386 -7.85 14.65 -4.79
CA SER A 386 -7.64 14.77 -3.34
C SER A 386 -8.71 14.02 -2.53
N SER A 387 -9.87 13.74 -3.15
CA SER A 387 -11.01 13.13 -2.46
C SER A 387 -11.64 11.94 -3.20
N VAL A 388 -11.91 10.88 -2.45
CA VAL A 388 -12.79 9.77 -2.83
C VAL A 388 -13.88 9.60 -1.77
N ASP A 389 -14.93 8.82 -2.08
CA ASP A 389 -15.84 8.35 -1.03
C ASP A 389 -15.15 7.31 -0.12
N ILE A 390 -15.46 7.36 1.18
CA ILE A 390 -14.90 6.48 2.21
C ILE A 390 -16.06 5.88 3.02
N SER A 391 -16.86 5.09 2.33
CA SER A 391 -17.96 4.27 2.87
C SER A 391 -17.52 2.83 3.16
N GLU A 392 -18.28 2.10 4.00
CA GLU A 392 -17.98 0.71 4.39
C GLU A 392 -17.92 -0.25 3.18
N GLU A 393 -18.83 -0.08 2.21
CA GLU A 393 -18.82 -0.82 0.94
C GLU A 393 -17.52 -0.56 0.17
N THR A 394 -17.13 0.70 0.03
CA THR A 394 -15.92 1.12 -0.68
C THR A 394 -14.66 0.61 0.01
N ILE A 395 -14.56 0.69 1.34
CA ILE A 395 -13.43 0.12 2.11
C ILE A 395 -13.35 -1.40 1.94
N THR A 396 -14.48 -2.11 1.97
CA THR A 396 -14.53 -3.57 1.76
C THR A 396 -14.04 -3.98 0.37
N GLY A 397 -14.43 -3.23 -0.67
CA GLY A 397 -13.95 -3.46 -2.03
C GLY A 397 -12.47 -3.10 -2.22
N ILE A 398 -12.00 -2.01 -1.60
CA ILE A 398 -10.58 -1.62 -1.55
C ILE A 398 -9.74 -2.73 -0.90
N GLN A 399 -10.14 -3.23 0.29
CA GLN A 399 -9.45 -4.33 0.96
C GLN A 399 -9.33 -5.55 0.03
N SER A 400 -10.44 -5.95 -0.59
CA SER A 400 -10.50 -7.11 -1.49
C SER A 400 -9.54 -6.98 -2.68
N ALA A 401 -9.44 -5.78 -3.27
CA ALA A 401 -8.51 -5.51 -4.37
C ALA A 401 -7.03 -5.44 -3.90
N LEU A 402 -6.77 -4.93 -2.69
CA LEU A 402 -5.41 -4.86 -2.13
C LEU A 402 -4.85 -6.25 -1.78
N GLU A 403 -5.67 -7.14 -1.21
CA GLU A 403 -5.25 -8.53 -0.92
C GLU A 403 -4.84 -9.25 -2.22
N GLU A 404 -5.57 -9.04 -3.32
CA GLU A 404 -5.21 -9.58 -4.63
C GLU A 404 -3.96 -8.91 -5.23
N ALA A 405 -3.81 -7.59 -5.09
CA ALA A 405 -2.60 -6.87 -5.51
C ALA A 405 -1.34 -7.37 -4.77
N GLN A 406 -1.42 -7.61 -3.46
CA GLN A 406 -0.36 -8.23 -2.67
C GLN A 406 -0.03 -9.63 -3.20
N ARG A 407 -1.05 -10.48 -3.42
CA ARG A 407 -0.92 -11.86 -3.93
C ARG A 407 -0.27 -11.94 -5.32
N LEU A 408 -0.60 -10.99 -6.20
CA LEU A 408 -0.03 -10.86 -7.55
C LEU A 408 1.39 -10.26 -7.55
N GLY A 409 1.75 -9.52 -6.50
CA GLY A 409 3.03 -8.81 -6.39
C GLY A 409 3.03 -7.43 -7.05
N ILE A 410 1.87 -6.78 -7.18
CA ILE A 410 1.74 -5.42 -7.69
C ILE A 410 2.27 -4.42 -6.65
N ARG A 411 2.90 -3.34 -7.11
CA ARG A 411 3.30 -2.18 -6.32
C ARG A 411 2.42 -1.00 -6.73
N LEU A 412 1.52 -0.56 -5.84
CA LEU A 412 0.70 0.62 -6.10
C LEU A 412 1.50 1.90 -5.83
N ILE A 413 1.41 2.85 -6.76
CA ILE A 413 1.95 4.20 -6.64
C ILE A 413 0.77 5.16 -6.84
N PRO A 414 0.06 5.55 -5.77
CA PRO A 414 -0.87 6.67 -5.80
C PRO A 414 -0.10 7.96 -6.08
N VAL A 415 -0.58 8.75 -7.03
CA VAL A 415 -0.06 10.07 -7.43
C VAL A 415 -1.20 11.06 -7.24
N VAL A 416 -1.22 11.69 -6.08
CA VAL A 416 -2.32 12.52 -5.59
C VAL A 416 -2.16 13.94 -6.12
N ALA A 417 -3.21 14.51 -6.72
CA ALA A 417 -3.24 15.89 -7.20
C ALA A 417 -3.43 16.94 -6.08
N ASP A 418 -2.80 16.70 -4.93
CA ASP A 418 -2.81 17.53 -3.72
C ASP A 418 -1.51 17.31 -2.95
N GLY A 419 -1.09 18.34 -2.22
CA GLY A 419 0.07 18.34 -1.34
C GLY A 419 -0.24 18.01 0.12
N ASP A 420 -1.52 17.89 0.53
CA ASP A 420 -1.84 17.51 1.91
C ASP A 420 -1.51 16.04 2.21
N LEU A 421 -0.65 15.86 3.21
CA LEU A 421 -0.16 14.56 3.68
C LEU A 421 -0.94 14.01 4.89
N PHE A 422 -1.98 14.75 5.35
CA PHE A 422 -2.71 14.49 6.60
C PHE A 422 -4.25 14.49 6.49
N SER A 423 -4.82 14.55 5.29
CA SER A 423 -6.25 14.28 5.08
C SER A 423 -6.61 12.79 5.27
N GLN A 424 -7.89 12.50 5.45
CA GLN A 424 -8.42 11.12 5.48
C GLN A 424 -8.08 10.35 4.20
N ASN A 425 -8.21 11.01 3.04
CA ASN A 425 -7.86 10.46 1.73
C ASN A 425 -6.36 10.20 1.58
N SER A 426 -5.49 11.16 1.95
CA SER A 426 -4.03 10.97 1.91
C SER A 426 -3.59 9.78 2.77
N SER A 427 -4.23 9.58 3.93
CA SER A 427 -3.98 8.47 4.85
C SER A 427 -4.40 7.14 4.27
N LEU A 428 -5.55 7.09 3.57
CA LEU A 428 -5.98 5.93 2.79
C LEU A 428 -4.98 5.62 1.68
N TYR A 429 -4.62 6.60 0.84
CA TYR A 429 -3.69 6.42 -0.28
C TYR A 429 -2.31 5.91 0.17
N ARG A 430 -1.78 6.46 1.26
CA ARG A 430 -0.52 6.00 1.88
C ARG A 430 -0.62 4.57 2.39
N LEU A 431 -1.78 4.14 2.90
CA LEU A 431 -2.04 2.74 3.25
C LEU A 431 -2.15 1.83 2.01
N LEU A 432 -2.73 2.28 0.88
CA LEU A 432 -2.73 1.51 -0.39
C LEU A 432 -1.29 1.26 -0.89
N ALA A 433 -0.45 2.30 -0.83
CA ALA A 433 0.94 2.24 -1.23
C ALA A 433 1.74 1.31 -0.31
N ALA A 434 1.67 1.53 1.01
CA ALA A 434 2.44 0.77 1.98
C ALA A 434 2.03 -0.72 2.01
N SER A 435 0.73 -1.01 2.02
CA SER A 435 0.20 -2.38 2.07
C SER A 435 0.71 -3.26 0.92
N THR A 436 0.90 -2.69 -0.27
CA THR A 436 1.40 -3.41 -1.45
C THR A 436 2.92 -3.33 -1.62
N GLY A 437 3.64 -2.63 -0.75
CA GLY A 437 5.09 -2.42 -0.84
C GLY A 437 5.51 -1.30 -1.81
N GLY A 438 4.54 -0.52 -2.32
CA GLY A 438 4.75 0.66 -3.12
C GLY A 438 5.15 1.91 -2.30
N THR A 439 4.90 3.09 -2.86
CA THR A 439 5.14 4.40 -2.23
C THR A 439 4.13 5.40 -2.76
N ALA A 440 3.71 6.37 -1.95
CA ALA A 440 2.82 7.43 -2.42
C ALA A 440 3.63 8.61 -3.00
N VAL A 441 3.03 9.33 -3.93
CA VAL A 441 3.50 10.61 -4.47
C VAL A 441 2.40 11.65 -4.29
N PHE A 442 2.75 12.80 -3.75
CA PHE A 442 1.85 13.95 -3.58
C PHE A 442 2.35 15.09 -4.46
N ILE A 443 1.49 15.66 -5.29
CA ILE A 443 1.85 16.77 -6.18
C ILE A 443 1.95 18.04 -5.32
N ALA A 444 3.12 18.65 -5.33
CA ALA A 444 3.41 19.82 -4.51
C ALA A 444 2.83 21.10 -5.14
N ASP A 445 2.16 21.93 -4.34
CA ASP A 445 1.83 23.29 -4.73
C ASP A 445 3.12 24.06 -5.08
N SER A 446 3.20 24.52 -6.33
CA SER A 446 4.33 25.29 -6.85
C SER A 446 4.57 26.59 -6.08
N SER A 447 3.53 27.18 -5.46
CA SER A 447 3.63 28.39 -4.64
C SER A 447 4.53 28.22 -3.41
N LEU A 448 4.67 26.97 -2.94
CA LEU A 448 5.47 26.60 -1.77
C LEU A 448 6.93 26.26 -2.12
N ILE A 449 7.30 26.14 -3.40
CA ILE A 449 8.63 25.70 -3.80
C ILE A 449 9.62 26.89 -3.78
N ARG A 450 10.81 26.69 -3.21
CA ARG A 450 11.89 27.68 -3.12
C ARG A 450 13.22 27.05 -3.57
N PRO A 451 14.11 27.82 -4.24
CA PRO A 451 15.38 27.32 -4.76
C PRO A 451 16.20 26.50 -3.79
N GLU A 452 16.97 25.53 -4.30
CA GLU A 452 17.73 24.57 -3.47
C GLU A 452 18.76 25.25 -2.55
N ASP A 453 19.28 26.41 -2.95
CA ASP A 453 20.24 27.24 -2.23
C ASP A 453 19.60 28.19 -1.19
N SER A 454 18.26 28.23 -1.10
CA SER A 454 17.56 28.98 -0.04
C SER A 454 17.74 28.34 1.35
N ASP A 455 17.71 29.16 2.41
CA ASP A 455 17.86 28.73 3.82
C ASP A 455 16.56 28.11 4.39
N VAL A 456 15.89 27.30 3.57
CA VAL A 456 14.61 26.64 3.84
C VAL A 456 14.83 25.25 4.42
N ASN A 457 14.06 24.88 5.45
CA ASN A 457 14.08 23.56 6.09
C ASN A 457 12.78 22.79 5.82
N GLY A 458 12.69 22.12 4.66
CA GLY A 458 11.54 21.29 4.24
C GLY A 458 11.94 20.13 3.32
N VAL A 459 10.96 19.36 2.84
CA VAL A 459 11.19 18.27 1.87
C VAL A 459 11.85 18.80 0.59
N THR A 460 12.68 17.98 -0.05
CA THR A 460 13.04 18.18 -1.46
C THR A 460 11.87 17.74 -2.34
N ALA A 461 11.41 18.62 -3.23
CA ALA A 461 10.40 18.31 -4.22
C ALA A 461 11.07 18.03 -5.57
N GLU A 462 10.85 16.84 -6.13
CA GLU A 462 11.43 16.44 -7.41
C GLU A 462 10.47 16.74 -8.57
N LYS A 463 11.00 17.04 -9.76
CA LYS A 463 10.19 17.16 -10.99
C LYS A 463 9.37 15.89 -11.20
N LEU A 464 8.06 16.03 -11.39
CA LEU A 464 7.12 14.90 -11.29
C LEU A 464 7.39 13.78 -12.31
N ASP A 465 7.85 14.11 -13.53
CA ASP A 465 8.26 13.12 -14.52
C ASP A 465 9.47 12.31 -14.04
N LYS A 466 10.52 12.98 -13.54
CA LYS A 466 11.75 12.34 -13.05
C LYS A 466 11.52 11.56 -11.76
N LEU A 467 10.65 12.06 -10.89
CA LEU A 467 10.21 11.35 -9.68
C LEU A 467 9.52 10.03 -10.04
N LEU A 468 8.54 10.06 -10.95
CA LEU A 468 7.83 8.86 -11.39
C LEU A 468 8.77 7.89 -12.10
N CYS A 469 9.61 8.35 -13.03
CA CYS A 469 10.62 7.50 -13.67
C CYS A 469 11.57 6.87 -12.63
N ARG A 470 12.05 7.63 -11.63
CA ARG A 470 12.91 7.15 -10.54
C ARG A 470 12.23 6.07 -9.70
N ILE A 471 10.99 6.28 -9.28
CA ILE A 471 10.23 5.34 -8.44
C ILE A 471 9.85 4.08 -9.23
N ILE A 472 9.37 4.20 -10.46
CA ILE A 472 9.00 3.04 -11.28
C ILE A 472 10.26 2.20 -11.60
N LYS A 473 11.38 2.84 -11.98
CA LYS A 473 12.68 2.18 -12.17
C LYS A 473 13.17 1.47 -10.90
N TYR A 474 12.94 2.02 -9.71
CA TYR A 474 13.29 1.37 -8.44
C TYR A 474 12.61 -0.01 -8.26
N TYR A 475 11.37 -0.17 -8.76
CA TYR A 475 10.58 -1.41 -8.60
C TYR A 475 10.78 -2.43 -9.72
N ILE A 476 11.03 -1.98 -10.96
CA ILE A 476 11.18 -2.89 -12.11
C ILE A 476 12.62 -3.39 -12.34
N LEU A 477 13.64 -2.64 -11.90
CA LEU A 477 15.04 -3.00 -12.16
C LEU A 477 15.59 -3.99 -11.10
N PRO A 478 16.33 -5.04 -11.51
CA PRO A 478 17.05 -5.91 -10.60
C PRO A 478 18.20 -5.17 -9.89
N ARG A 479 18.63 -5.70 -8.74
CA ARG A 479 19.71 -5.16 -7.89
C ARG A 479 20.76 -6.21 -7.55
#